data_AF-A0A1Q9DJE6-F1
#
_entry.id   AF-A0A1Q9DJE6-F1
#
_cell.length_a   1.000
_cell.length_b   1.000
_cell.length_c   1.000
_cell.angle_alpha   90.00
_cell.angle_beta   90.00
_cell.angle_gamma   90.00
#
_symmetry.space_group_name_H-M   'P 1'
#
loop_
_entity.id
_entity.type
_entity.pdbx_description
1 polymer ?
#
loop_
_entity_poly.entity_id
_entity_poly.type
_entity_poly.pdbx_seq_one_letter_code
_entity_poly.pdbx_strand_id
1 'polypeptide(L)'
;MHVIVIRKNVTGILLIELCEALCTFDNGDGDDDDDHHGHFDDDEDGDLGRCWLDADDALFLLLPLMTIVMMMVGIAAKAAGTAWRRNVTRRHFRRLQRCSRGGDAEGRPPPEPRARGPRSERDVANDVVFGVVAVDLLFNHDRLDMEVSEAFRRSVYHPAWKRLRYYSDSTAPEARSPAKSWRLQDRTLERQFSLSCYFTEAATRELEISRMQALAHWPGWRPMMQKEAGVKATDDPVSNALVAWMAHSLRVQKGAEELVHLSRGRPFGYAIGKPEVSEWLLPVFVEHDRSSHAERMAQTIRSRGKGSYFHKIVLYGCVKSAGAKLHPDSSVSGMVAVYATHTPCISCMAVFCQFKQKLPGVKLYVCFDKWGETNRWIAEEVRALPQV
;
A
#
# COMPACT_ATOMS: atom_id res chain seq x y z
N MET A 1 16.17 -31.79 33.31
CA MET A 1 15.49 -30.58 32.79
C MET A 1 15.24 -30.83 31.31
N HIS A 2 13.99 -31.15 30.95
CA HIS A 2 13.62 -31.69 29.64
C HIS A 2 13.61 -30.62 28.55
N VAL A 3 14.33 -30.86 27.45
CA VAL A 3 14.16 -30.14 26.19
C VAL A 3 13.17 -30.95 25.35
N ILE A 4 11.97 -30.41 25.17
CA ILE A 4 10.94 -30.99 24.29
C ILE A 4 11.21 -30.49 22.87
N VAL A 5 11.51 -31.43 21.97
CA VAL A 5 11.54 -31.21 20.52
C VAL A 5 10.12 -31.37 20.00
N ILE A 6 9.50 -30.30 19.50
CA ILE A 6 8.26 -30.38 18.72
C ILE A 6 8.61 -30.15 17.24
N ARG A 7 8.72 -31.24 16.49
CA ARG A 7 8.48 -31.25 15.05
C ARG A 7 6.98 -31.43 14.84
N LYS A 8 6.31 -30.54 14.11
CA LYS A 8 5.02 -30.84 13.49
C LYS A 8 4.90 -30.30 12.07
N ASN A 9 4.29 -31.16 11.26
CA ASN A 9 3.95 -31.08 9.84
C ASN A 9 3.25 -29.79 9.44
N VAL A 10 3.72 -29.14 8.38
CA VAL A 10 3.04 -28.01 7.69
C VAL A 10 2.88 -28.30 6.18
N THR A 11 3.28 -29.47 5.70
CA THR A 11 3.28 -29.80 4.26
C THR A 11 1.89 -30.17 3.72
N GLY A 12 0.93 -30.52 4.58
CA GLY A 12 -0.38 -31.05 4.14
C GLY A 12 -1.47 -30.02 3.84
N ILE A 13 -1.40 -28.81 4.42
CA ILE A 13 -2.49 -27.82 4.31
C ILE A 13 -2.30 -26.89 3.10
N LEU A 14 -1.05 -26.65 2.68
CA LEU A 14 -0.70 -25.84 1.51
C LEU A 14 -0.90 -26.56 0.16
N LEU A 15 -1.12 -27.88 0.18
CA LEU A 15 -1.30 -28.70 -1.04
C LEU A 15 -2.71 -28.58 -1.63
N ILE A 16 -3.72 -28.30 -0.80
CA ILE A 16 -5.13 -28.31 -1.20
C ILE A 16 -5.53 -26.98 -1.85
N GLU A 17 -5.09 -25.84 -1.30
CA GLU A 17 -5.45 -24.52 -1.83
C GLU A 17 -4.74 -24.14 -3.15
N LEU A 18 -3.64 -24.82 -3.51
CA LEU A 18 -2.90 -24.55 -4.76
C LEU A 18 -3.36 -25.44 -5.93
N CYS A 19 -3.93 -26.62 -5.65
CA CYS A 19 -4.47 -27.50 -6.70
C CYS A 19 -5.77 -26.94 -7.30
N GLU A 20 -6.60 -26.24 -6.51
CA GLU A 20 -7.84 -25.62 -7.01
C GLU A 20 -7.59 -24.40 -7.93
N ALA A 21 -6.43 -23.75 -7.86
CA ALA A 21 -6.09 -22.58 -8.68
C ALA A 21 -5.44 -22.93 -10.04
N LEU A 22 -4.98 -24.17 -10.22
CA LEU A 22 -4.25 -24.61 -11.43
C LEU A 22 -5.11 -25.46 -12.38
N CYS A 23 -6.30 -25.90 -11.97
CA CYS A 23 -7.25 -26.61 -12.84
C CYS A 23 -8.01 -25.70 -13.83
N THR A 24 -7.74 -24.40 -13.88
CA THR A 24 -8.44 -23.43 -14.77
C THR A 24 -7.62 -22.97 -15.97
N PHE A 25 -6.56 -23.70 -16.35
CA PHE A 25 -5.75 -23.36 -17.53
C PHE A 25 -5.54 -24.60 -18.41
N ASP A 26 -6.56 -24.93 -19.20
CA ASP A 26 -6.36 -25.65 -20.47
C ASP A 26 -7.51 -25.35 -21.44
N ASN A 27 -7.19 -24.63 -22.50
CA ASN A 27 -7.66 -24.80 -23.88
C ASN A 27 -7.10 -23.62 -24.70
N GLY A 28 -6.05 -23.94 -25.45
CA GLY A 28 -5.40 -23.02 -26.36
C GLY A 28 -6.18 -22.80 -27.67
N ASP A 29 -5.79 -21.69 -28.29
CA ASP A 29 -5.74 -21.34 -29.71
C ASP A 29 -6.33 -22.32 -30.74
N GLY A 30 -7.22 -21.78 -31.58
CA GLY A 30 -7.47 -22.21 -32.94
C GLY A 30 -7.62 -20.97 -33.83
N ASP A 31 -6.64 -20.74 -34.68
CA ASP A 31 -6.73 -19.86 -35.85
C ASP A 31 -7.81 -20.40 -36.81
N ASP A 32 -8.56 -19.51 -37.45
CA ASP A 32 -8.87 -19.57 -38.90
C ASP A 32 -9.58 -18.28 -39.36
N ASP A 33 -9.14 -17.82 -40.54
CA ASP A 33 -9.67 -16.70 -41.31
C ASP A 33 -11.04 -17.01 -41.97
N ASP A 34 -11.64 -15.95 -42.52
CA ASP A 34 -12.60 -15.90 -43.64
C ASP A 34 -14.08 -15.52 -43.40
N ASP A 35 -14.50 -14.64 -44.31
CA ASP A 35 -15.78 -13.97 -44.48
C ASP A 35 -16.98 -14.92 -44.70
N HIS A 36 -18.17 -14.57 -44.17
CA HIS A 36 -19.39 -14.35 -44.97
C HIS A 36 -20.65 -14.07 -44.11
N HIS A 37 -21.51 -13.22 -44.69
CA HIS A 37 -22.91 -13.00 -44.30
C HIS A 37 -23.77 -14.26 -44.47
N GLY A 38 -24.67 -14.55 -43.52
CA GLY A 38 -25.81 -15.43 -43.82
C GLY A 38 -26.54 -16.02 -42.61
N HIS A 39 -27.83 -15.70 -42.52
CA HIS A 39 -28.96 -16.54 -42.08
C HIS A 39 -28.83 -17.51 -40.89
N PHE A 40 -29.68 -17.26 -39.89
CA PHE A 40 -30.17 -18.21 -38.89
C PHE A 40 -31.03 -19.28 -39.55
N ASP A 41 -30.83 -20.55 -39.19
CA ASP A 41 -31.85 -21.59 -38.97
C ASP A 41 -31.22 -22.79 -38.24
N ASP A 42 -32.09 -23.64 -37.70
CA ASP A 42 -31.99 -24.51 -36.52
C ASP A 42 -31.15 -25.82 -36.60
N ASP A 43 -30.96 -26.41 -35.41
CA ASP A 43 -30.77 -27.82 -35.02
C ASP A 43 -29.55 -28.63 -35.51
N GLU A 44 -28.73 -29.15 -34.57
CA GLU A 44 -28.36 -30.58 -34.52
C GLU A 44 -27.56 -30.97 -33.26
N ASP A 45 -27.94 -32.13 -32.69
CA ASP A 45 -27.28 -32.87 -31.62
C ASP A 45 -25.92 -33.44 -32.08
N GLY A 46 -24.85 -33.25 -31.30
CA GLY A 46 -23.51 -33.75 -31.61
C GLY A 46 -22.69 -34.12 -30.39
N ASP A 47 -22.52 -35.43 -30.20
CA ASP A 47 -21.75 -36.15 -29.19
C ASP A 47 -20.24 -35.74 -29.19
N LEU A 48 -19.74 -35.19 -28.08
CA LEU A 48 -18.32 -34.89 -27.88
C LEU A 48 -17.71 -35.81 -26.82
N GLY A 49 -16.98 -36.81 -27.32
CA GLY A 49 -16.13 -37.69 -26.53
C GLY A 49 -15.03 -36.92 -25.79
N ARG A 50 -14.97 -37.12 -24.47
CA ARG A 50 -13.92 -36.58 -23.60
C ARG A 50 -12.68 -37.48 -23.66
N CYS A 51 -11.58 -36.97 -24.19
CA CYS A 51 -10.24 -37.46 -23.87
C CYS A 51 -9.87 -36.96 -22.47
N TRP A 52 -9.82 -37.86 -21.50
CA TRP A 52 -9.16 -37.59 -20.22
C TRP A 52 -7.67 -37.76 -20.42
N LEU A 53 -6.91 -36.66 -20.32
CA LEU A 53 -5.53 -36.75 -19.84
C LEU A 53 -5.64 -37.07 -18.35
N ASP A 54 -5.12 -38.23 -17.95
CA ASP A 54 -5.10 -38.66 -16.56
C ASP A 54 -4.36 -37.62 -15.72
N ALA A 55 -5.00 -37.17 -14.64
CA ALA A 55 -4.50 -36.13 -13.72
C ALA A 55 -3.11 -36.46 -13.12
N ASP A 56 -2.68 -37.72 -13.22
CA ASP A 56 -1.40 -38.20 -12.73
C ASP A 56 -0.20 -37.72 -13.57
N ASP A 57 -0.38 -37.41 -14.86
CA ASP A 57 0.71 -36.95 -15.74
C ASP A 57 1.01 -35.45 -15.60
N ALA A 58 0.00 -34.63 -15.31
CA ALA A 58 0.19 -33.19 -15.04
C ALA A 58 0.91 -32.93 -13.71
N LEU A 59 0.70 -33.81 -12.73
CA LEU A 59 1.34 -33.73 -11.41
C LEU A 59 2.86 -33.94 -11.51
N PHE A 60 3.31 -34.80 -12.43
CA PHE A 60 4.73 -35.12 -12.65
C PHE A 60 5.53 -33.96 -13.25
N LEU A 61 4.89 -33.05 -13.99
CA LEU A 61 5.54 -31.88 -14.60
C LEU A 61 5.49 -30.62 -13.71
N LEU A 62 4.48 -30.49 -12.85
CA LEU A 62 4.31 -29.32 -11.98
C LEU A 62 5.20 -29.38 -10.72
N LEU A 63 5.47 -30.56 -10.17
CA LEU A 63 6.31 -30.74 -8.98
C LEU A 63 7.77 -30.24 -9.16
N PRO A 64 8.47 -30.51 -10.28
CA PRO A 64 9.80 -29.95 -10.54
C PRO A 64 9.77 -28.43 -10.69
N LEU A 65 8.78 -27.89 -11.40
CA LEU A 65 8.65 -26.45 -11.67
C LEU A 65 8.36 -25.64 -10.41
N MET A 66 7.47 -26.14 -9.54
CA MET A 66 7.20 -25.55 -8.22
C MET A 66 8.42 -25.60 -7.29
N THR A 67 9.17 -26.70 -7.34
CA THR A 67 10.42 -26.85 -6.58
C THR A 67 11.44 -25.81 -7.05
N ILE A 68 11.55 -25.56 -8.35
CA ILE A 68 12.44 -24.56 -8.93
C ILE A 68 12.04 -23.14 -8.50
N VAL A 69 10.75 -22.78 -8.56
CA VAL A 69 10.26 -21.44 -8.16
C VAL A 69 10.49 -21.19 -6.66
N MET A 70 10.14 -22.14 -5.80
CA MET A 70 10.39 -22.03 -4.36
C MET A 70 11.89 -21.98 -4.03
N MET A 71 12.71 -22.71 -4.79
CA MET A 71 14.16 -22.65 -4.66
C MET A 71 14.69 -21.28 -5.13
N MET A 72 14.15 -20.68 -6.20
CA MET A 72 14.53 -19.35 -6.67
C MET A 72 14.12 -18.23 -5.70
N VAL A 73 12.91 -18.28 -5.15
CA VAL A 73 12.45 -17.33 -4.11
C VAL A 73 13.27 -17.50 -2.82
N GLY A 74 13.54 -18.74 -2.42
CA GLY A 74 14.43 -19.04 -1.30
C GLY A 74 15.86 -18.57 -1.55
N ILE A 75 16.39 -18.72 -2.77
CA ILE A 75 17.72 -18.22 -3.17
C ILE A 75 17.72 -16.69 -3.21
N ALA A 76 16.67 -16.03 -3.72
CA ALA A 76 16.57 -14.57 -3.78
C ALA A 76 16.42 -13.95 -2.39
N ALA A 77 15.58 -14.50 -1.52
CA ALA A 77 15.43 -14.08 -0.14
C ALA A 77 16.68 -14.38 0.69
N LYS A 78 17.33 -15.53 0.46
CA LYS A 78 18.63 -15.86 1.05
C LYS A 78 19.73 -15.01 0.45
N ALA A 79 19.67 -14.56 -0.81
CA ALA A 79 20.67 -13.69 -1.44
C ALA A 79 20.50 -12.23 -1.01
N ALA A 80 19.28 -11.73 -0.86
CA ALA A 80 18.99 -10.41 -0.31
C ALA A 80 19.31 -10.38 1.19
N GLY A 81 18.83 -11.39 1.93
CA GLY A 81 19.13 -11.59 3.34
C GLY A 81 20.61 -11.85 3.59
N THR A 82 21.32 -12.61 2.75
CA THR A 82 22.78 -12.78 2.87
C THR A 82 23.56 -11.64 2.27
N ALA A 83 23.10 -10.85 1.30
CA ALA A 83 23.81 -9.65 0.84
C ALA A 83 23.72 -8.54 1.90
N TRP A 84 22.55 -8.43 2.51
CA TRP A 84 22.26 -7.49 3.57
C TRP A 84 22.91 -7.93 4.91
N ARG A 85 22.73 -9.19 5.36
CA ARG A 85 23.51 -9.78 6.48
C ARG A 85 25.00 -9.81 6.15
N ARG A 86 25.49 -10.17 4.96
CA ARG A 86 26.94 -10.07 4.64
C ARG A 86 27.44 -8.64 4.75
N ASN A 87 26.64 -7.60 4.50
CA ASN A 87 27.08 -6.22 4.74
C ASN A 87 27.15 -5.85 6.22
N VAL A 88 26.24 -6.39 7.05
CA VAL A 88 26.19 -6.14 8.50
C VAL A 88 27.14 -7.07 9.28
N THR A 89 27.11 -8.37 9.01
CA THR A 89 27.96 -9.41 9.60
C THR A 89 29.42 -9.40 9.08
N ARG A 90 29.75 -8.97 7.83
CA ARG A 90 31.18 -8.81 7.43
C ARG A 90 31.90 -7.72 8.21
N ARG A 91 31.19 -6.71 8.73
CA ARG A 91 31.79 -5.70 9.63
C ARG A 91 32.17 -6.30 10.98
N HIS A 92 31.39 -7.27 11.50
CA HIS A 92 31.68 -7.93 12.77
C HIS A 92 32.63 -9.14 12.65
N PHE A 93 32.49 -9.98 11.62
CA PHE A 93 33.28 -11.21 11.47
C PHE A 93 34.72 -10.95 11.02
N ARG A 94 34.98 -9.90 10.20
CA ARG A 94 36.36 -9.49 9.84
C ARG A 94 37.16 -8.94 11.03
N ARG A 95 36.49 -8.50 12.09
CA ARG A 95 37.12 -8.06 13.35
C ARG A 95 37.53 -9.26 14.22
N LEU A 96 36.88 -10.41 14.06
CA LEU A 96 37.12 -11.63 14.84
C LEU A 96 38.03 -12.65 14.11
N GLN A 97 37.99 -12.74 12.78
CA GLN A 97 38.84 -13.67 12.01
C GLN A 97 40.30 -13.24 11.84
N ARG A 98 40.66 -11.97 12.10
CA ARG A 98 42.07 -11.53 12.12
C ARG A 98 42.88 -12.10 13.30
N CYS A 99 42.23 -12.74 14.28
CA CYS A 99 42.90 -13.23 15.48
C CYS A 99 43.24 -14.73 15.49
N SER A 100 42.82 -15.57 14.52
CA SER A 100 42.82 -17.02 14.82
C SER A 100 43.45 -18.03 13.85
N ARG A 101 43.81 -17.74 12.59
CA ARG A 101 44.38 -18.81 11.73
C ARG A 101 45.48 -18.32 10.79
N GLY A 102 46.72 -18.47 11.26
CA GLY A 102 47.86 -18.76 10.41
C GLY A 102 47.72 -20.17 9.84
N GLY A 103 48.03 -20.32 8.56
CA GLY A 103 47.81 -21.54 7.78
C GLY A 103 47.97 -21.19 6.31
N ASP A 104 49.21 -21.35 5.84
CA ASP A 104 49.80 -20.90 4.58
C ASP A 104 49.10 -21.40 3.32
N ALA A 105 47.98 -20.76 2.95
CA ALA A 105 47.51 -20.74 1.58
C ALA A 105 48.03 -19.46 0.92
N GLU A 106 49.01 -19.60 0.03
CA GLU A 106 49.58 -18.53 -0.79
C GLU A 106 48.48 -17.70 -1.49
N GLY A 107 48.14 -16.57 -0.89
CA GLY A 107 48.81 -15.34 -1.29
C GLY A 107 48.12 -14.45 -2.32
N ARG A 108 46.88 -14.72 -2.77
CA ARG A 108 46.07 -13.65 -3.38
C ARG A 108 45.10 -13.07 -2.34
N PRO A 109 45.31 -11.82 -1.87
CA PRO A 109 44.31 -11.17 -1.05
C PRO A 109 43.00 -11.17 -1.85
N PRO A 110 41.85 -11.53 -1.22
CA PRO A 110 40.58 -11.40 -1.89
C PRO A 110 40.49 -9.98 -2.42
N PRO A 111 40.17 -9.78 -3.72
CA PRO A 111 40.23 -8.48 -4.35
C PRO A 111 39.51 -7.49 -3.45
N GLU A 112 40.21 -6.40 -3.11
CA GLU A 112 39.62 -5.36 -2.27
C GLU A 112 38.25 -5.05 -2.88
N PRO A 113 37.17 -5.08 -2.07
CA PRO A 113 35.85 -4.79 -2.58
C PRO A 113 35.96 -3.41 -3.21
N ARG A 114 35.94 -3.37 -4.55
CA ARG A 114 36.10 -2.13 -5.32
C ARG A 114 35.15 -1.15 -4.68
N ALA A 115 35.69 -0.01 -4.25
CA ALA A 115 34.88 1.05 -3.69
C ALA A 115 33.72 1.27 -4.67
N ARG A 116 32.50 0.97 -4.22
CA ARG A 116 31.33 1.23 -5.05
C ARG A 116 31.39 2.71 -5.37
N GLY A 117 31.28 3.05 -6.65
CA GLY A 117 31.18 4.44 -7.06
C GLY A 117 30.08 5.16 -6.29
N PRO A 118 30.10 6.51 -6.27
CA PRO A 118 29.03 7.29 -5.67
C PRO A 118 27.68 6.80 -6.21
N ARG A 119 26.77 6.46 -5.29
CA ARG A 119 25.44 5.97 -5.65
C ARG A 119 24.63 7.09 -6.25
N SER A 120 23.91 6.83 -7.33
CA SER A 120 22.95 7.79 -7.86
C SER A 120 21.72 7.91 -6.96
N GLU A 121 20.96 9.00 -7.07
CA GLU A 121 19.70 9.16 -6.33
C GLU A 121 18.68 8.06 -6.69
N ARG A 122 18.67 7.64 -7.96
CA ARG A 122 17.85 6.54 -8.45
C ARG A 122 18.20 5.21 -7.78
N ASP A 123 19.48 4.93 -7.58
CA ASP A 123 19.93 3.71 -6.88
C ASP A 123 19.45 3.70 -5.42
N VAL A 124 19.42 4.87 -4.77
CA VAL A 124 18.93 4.99 -3.39
C VAL A 124 17.41 4.80 -3.33
N ALA A 125 16.67 5.38 -4.26
CA ALA A 125 15.21 5.18 -4.36
C ALA A 125 14.85 3.70 -4.60
N ASN A 126 15.57 3.03 -5.51
CA ASN A 126 15.36 1.60 -5.77
C ASN A 126 15.62 0.73 -4.53
N ASP A 127 16.72 0.98 -3.79
CA ASP A 127 17.01 0.26 -2.54
C ASP A 127 15.91 0.43 -1.50
N VAL A 128 15.37 1.65 -1.40
CA VAL A 128 14.23 1.94 -0.53
C VAL A 128 13.02 1.12 -0.96
N VAL A 129 12.72 1.07 -2.26
CA VAL A 129 11.60 0.30 -2.79
C VAL A 129 11.73 -1.18 -2.40
N PHE A 130 12.90 -1.78 -2.66
CA PHE A 130 13.18 -3.17 -2.29
C PHE A 130 13.14 -3.39 -0.78
N GLY A 131 13.60 -2.42 0.02
CA GLY A 131 13.52 -2.48 1.47
C GLY A 131 12.08 -2.57 1.96
N VAL A 132 11.18 -1.75 1.41
CA VAL A 132 9.75 -1.74 1.76
C VAL A 132 9.12 -3.09 1.44
N VAL A 133 9.32 -3.58 0.21
CA VAL A 133 8.78 -4.89 -0.23
C VAL A 133 9.31 -6.03 0.64
N ALA A 134 10.60 -6.02 0.97
CA ALA A 134 11.20 -7.03 1.82
C ALA A 134 10.60 -7.03 3.23
N VAL A 135 10.36 -5.85 3.82
CA VAL A 135 9.70 -5.74 5.14
C VAL A 135 8.27 -6.26 5.08
N ASP A 136 7.50 -5.90 4.06
CA ASP A 136 6.12 -6.38 3.91
C ASP A 136 6.05 -7.91 3.76
N LEU A 137 6.90 -8.50 2.91
CA LEU A 137 6.98 -9.95 2.74
C LEU A 137 7.36 -10.65 4.05
N LEU A 138 8.42 -10.18 4.72
CA LEU A 138 8.85 -10.78 5.97
C LEU A 138 7.79 -10.64 7.07
N PHE A 139 7.09 -9.51 7.14
CA PHE A 139 6.02 -9.29 8.11
C PHE A 139 4.82 -10.20 7.86
N ASN A 140 4.38 -10.31 6.60
CA ASN A 140 3.23 -11.14 6.23
C ASN A 140 3.46 -12.64 6.44
N HIS A 141 4.72 -13.09 6.52
CA HIS A 141 5.08 -14.48 6.77
C HIS A 141 5.59 -14.74 8.21
N ASP A 142 5.41 -13.79 9.13
CA ASP A 142 5.91 -13.87 10.51
C ASP A 142 7.43 -14.16 10.59
N ARG A 143 8.20 -13.63 9.62
CA ARG A 143 9.66 -13.76 9.50
C ARG A 143 10.42 -12.43 9.67
N LEU A 144 9.73 -11.32 9.96
CA LEU A 144 10.39 -10.04 10.18
C LEU A 144 11.11 -10.05 11.54
N ASP A 145 12.42 -10.30 11.50
CA ASP A 145 13.26 -10.26 12.68
C ASP A 145 13.61 -8.82 13.11
N MET A 146 14.02 -8.68 14.37
CA MET A 146 14.37 -7.40 14.98
C MET A 146 15.56 -6.71 14.29
N GLU A 147 16.51 -7.47 13.74
CA GLU A 147 17.70 -6.90 13.09
C GLU A 147 17.31 -6.19 11.78
N VAL A 148 16.50 -6.86 10.94
CA VAL A 148 15.92 -6.29 9.71
C VAL A 148 15.07 -5.07 10.04
N SER A 149 14.17 -5.22 11.01
CA SER A 149 13.25 -4.16 11.42
C SER A 149 14.03 -2.91 11.88
N GLU A 150 15.03 -3.05 12.76
CA GLU A 150 15.81 -1.92 13.27
C GLU A 150 16.68 -1.25 12.20
N ALA A 151 17.19 -2.02 11.24
CA ALA A 151 17.94 -1.44 10.14
C ALA A 151 17.05 -0.66 9.16
N PHE A 152 15.89 -1.20 8.83
CA PHE A 152 14.90 -0.48 8.04
C PHE A 152 14.43 0.77 8.80
N ARG A 153 14.17 0.62 10.10
CA ARG A 153 13.77 1.72 11.00
C ARG A 153 14.74 2.89 10.93
N ARG A 154 16.04 2.62 11.06
CA ARG A 154 17.08 3.65 11.01
C ARG A 154 17.27 4.26 9.62
N SER A 155 17.22 3.45 8.57
CA SER A 155 17.64 3.86 7.23
C SER A 155 16.53 4.46 6.38
N VAL A 156 15.29 4.06 6.62
CA VAL A 156 14.13 4.39 5.77
C VAL A 156 13.05 5.09 6.60
N TYR A 157 12.57 4.42 7.65
CA TYR A 157 11.45 4.91 8.46
C TYR A 157 11.76 6.22 9.18
N HIS A 158 12.81 6.29 10.01
CA HIS A 158 13.09 7.47 10.83
C HIS A 158 13.33 8.74 10.01
N PRO A 159 14.12 8.72 8.92
CA PRO A 159 14.24 9.88 8.04
C PRO A 159 12.89 10.36 7.51
N ALA A 160 12.06 9.46 6.97
CA ALA A 160 10.76 9.80 6.43
C ALA A 160 9.78 10.29 7.52
N TRP A 161 9.71 9.58 8.64
CA TRP A 161 8.89 9.93 9.80
C TRP A 161 9.24 11.30 10.37
N LYS A 162 10.53 11.66 10.47
CA LYS A 162 10.95 12.98 10.94
C LYS A 162 10.37 14.10 10.06
N ARG A 163 10.30 13.87 8.74
CA ARG A 163 9.70 14.82 7.78
C ARG A 163 8.18 14.83 7.89
N LEU A 164 7.53 13.67 7.98
CA LEU A 164 6.09 13.58 8.23
C LEU A 164 5.68 14.30 9.53
N ARG A 165 6.46 14.11 10.62
CA ARG A 165 6.25 14.78 11.89
C ARG A 165 6.35 16.29 11.76
N TYR A 166 7.35 16.79 11.03
CA TYR A 166 7.46 18.23 10.73
C TYR A 166 6.19 18.76 10.04
N TYR A 167 5.61 18.00 9.11
CA TYR A 167 4.35 18.38 8.44
C TYR A 167 3.10 18.20 9.29
N SER A 168 3.20 17.58 10.47
CA SER A 168 2.09 17.39 11.41
C SER A 168 2.11 18.38 12.58
N ASP A 169 3.23 19.09 12.75
CA ASP A 169 3.46 20.02 13.85
C ASP A 169 2.84 21.38 13.52
N SER A 170 1.83 21.80 14.29
CA SER A 170 1.15 23.08 14.13
C SER A 170 2.05 24.29 14.43
N THR A 171 3.16 24.08 15.14
CA THR A 171 4.16 25.12 15.44
C THR A 171 5.24 25.24 14.38
N ALA A 172 5.40 24.20 13.55
CA ALA A 172 6.37 24.23 12.47
C ALA A 172 5.94 25.26 11.40
N PRO A 173 6.90 26.01 10.82
CA PRO A 173 6.60 26.89 9.70
C PRO A 173 5.93 26.10 8.57
N GLU A 174 4.90 26.69 7.96
CA GLU A 174 4.23 26.07 6.83
C GLU A 174 5.27 25.65 5.79
N ALA A 175 5.15 24.41 5.31
CA ALA A 175 6.06 23.84 4.31
C ALA A 175 6.21 24.66 3.03
N ARG A 176 5.29 25.60 2.79
CA ARG A 176 5.28 26.46 1.62
C ARG A 176 6.27 27.61 1.77
N SER A 177 7.23 27.65 0.87
CA SER A 177 7.62 28.94 0.30
C SER A 177 6.41 29.50 -0.48
N PRO A 178 6.01 30.77 -0.29
CA PRO A 178 4.90 31.42 -1.01
C PRO A 178 5.01 31.38 -2.54
N ALA A 179 6.15 30.95 -3.10
CA ALA A 179 6.39 30.87 -4.53
C ALA A 179 5.92 29.53 -5.16
N LYS A 180 4.68 29.54 -5.70
CA LYS A 180 4.25 28.81 -6.92
C LYS A 180 4.28 27.27 -7.00
N SER A 181 4.74 26.51 -6.00
CA SER A 181 4.70 25.03 -6.11
C SER A 181 3.31 24.47 -5.79
N TRP A 182 2.78 23.68 -6.72
CA TRP A 182 1.53 22.91 -6.57
C TRP A 182 1.75 21.54 -5.89
N ARG A 183 3.01 21.22 -5.57
CA ARG A 183 3.44 20.00 -4.88
C ARG A 183 4.40 20.30 -3.73
N LEU A 184 4.51 19.35 -2.80
CA LEU A 184 5.47 19.38 -1.70
C LEU A 184 6.82 18.85 -2.19
N GLN A 185 7.85 19.71 -2.18
CA GLN A 185 9.21 19.34 -2.56
C GLN A 185 9.97 18.86 -1.33
N ASP A 186 10.04 17.56 -1.12
CA ASP A 186 10.75 16.94 0.00
C ASP A 186 11.57 15.76 -0.47
N ARG A 187 12.86 15.98 -0.73
CA ARG A 187 13.78 14.93 -1.25
C ARG A 187 13.79 13.65 -0.42
N THR A 188 13.49 13.72 0.88
CA THR A 188 13.47 12.51 1.71
C THR A 188 12.20 11.72 1.43
N LEU A 189 11.04 12.38 1.38
CA LEU A 189 9.76 11.73 1.09
C LEU A 189 9.63 11.34 -0.40
N GLU A 190 10.18 12.12 -1.32
CA GLU A 190 10.18 11.84 -2.77
C GLU A 190 10.94 10.56 -3.13
N ARG A 191 11.83 10.07 -2.26
CA ARG A 191 12.54 8.79 -2.44
C ARG A 191 11.75 7.58 -1.95
N GLN A 192 10.59 7.80 -1.33
CA GLN A 192 9.80 6.78 -0.63
C GLN A 192 8.49 6.60 -1.36
N PHE A 193 8.12 5.41 -1.80
CA PHE A 193 6.75 5.23 -2.30
C PHE A 193 5.76 4.91 -1.15
N SER A 194 6.23 4.20 -0.13
CA SER A 194 5.49 3.77 1.07
C SER A 194 6.47 3.52 2.21
N LEU A 195 5.96 3.31 3.44
CA LEU A 195 6.77 2.91 4.58
C LEU A 195 6.75 1.40 4.83
N SER A 196 6.02 0.59 4.06
CA SER A 196 5.51 -0.76 4.41
C SER A 196 4.25 -0.68 5.29
N CYS A 197 3.42 -1.71 5.29
CA CYS A 197 2.22 -1.75 6.14
C CYS A 197 2.60 -1.69 7.63
N TYR A 198 3.61 -2.46 8.05
CA TYR A 198 4.09 -2.50 9.42
C TYR A 198 4.52 -1.13 9.95
N PHE A 199 5.37 -0.42 9.20
CA PHE A 199 5.84 0.90 9.63
C PHE A 199 4.83 2.02 9.33
N THR A 200 3.90 1.85 8.41
CA THR A 200 2.78 2.81 8.25
C THR A 200 1.87 2.78 9.47
N GLU A 201 1.59 1.59 10.02
CA GLU A 201 0.86 1.46 11.29
C GLU A 201 1.62 2.11 12.45
N ALA A 202 2.94 1.91 12.53
CA ALA A 202 3.78 2.58 13.53
C ALA A 202 3.74 4.11 13.37
N ALA A 203 3.91 4.61 12.14
CA ALA A 203 3.88 6.04 11.84
C ALA A 203 2.55 6.67 12.24
N THR A 204 1.41 6.06 11.88
CA THR A 204 0.09 6.61 12.22
C THR A 204 -0.12 6.70 13.73
N ARG A 205 0.42 5.76 14.51
CA ARG A 205 0.41 5.80 15.97
C ARG A 205 1.30 6.92 16.52
N GLU A 206 2.54 6.99 16.08
CA GLU A 206 3.52 7.99 16.54
C GLU A 206 3.17 9.43 16.13
N LEU A 207 2.45 9.60 15.03
CA LEU A 207 1.95 10.89 14.54
C LEU A 207 0.57 11.24 15.13
N GLU A 208 0.01 10.38 15.99
CA GLU A 208 -1.32 10.54 16.61
C GLU A 208 -2.45 10.72 15.57
N ILE A 209 -2.31 10.11 14.40
CA ILE A 209 -3.35 10.00 13.37
C ILE A 209 -3.96 8.59 13.36
N SER A 210 -3.81 7.88 14.47
CA SER A 210 -3.96 6.43 14.57
C SER A 210 -5.41 5.95 14.46
N ARG A 211 -5.57 4.64 14.50
CA ARG A 211 -6.82 3.91 14.34
C ARG A 211 -7.76 4.17 15.52
N MET A 212 -8.99 4.61 15.26
CA MET A 212 -10.07 4.37 16.23
C MET A 212 -10.28 2.87 16.31
N GLN A 213 -9.80 2.22 17.38
CA GLN A 213 -10.01 0.78 17.59
C GLN A 213 -11.49 0.40 17.49
N ALA A 214 -12.40 1.29 17.91
CA ALA A 214 -13.84 1.08 17.87
C ALA A 214 -14.47 1.07 16.46
N LEU A 215 -13.84 1.71 15.46
CA LEU A 215 -14.41 1.81 14.09
C LEU A 215 -13.71 0.90 13.07
N ALA A 216 -12.52 0.38 13.40
CA ALA A 216 -11.80 -0.58 12.58
C ALA A 216 -12.59 -1.86 12.28
N HIS A 217 -13.58 -2.18 13.12
CA HIS A 217 -14.35 -3.41 13.08
C HIS A 217 -15.78 -3.26 12.57
N TRP A 218 -16.19 -2.13 11.96
CA TRP A 218 -17.56 -2.03 11.43
C TRP A 218 -17.79 -3.18 10.41
N PRO A 219 -18.54 -4.24 10.76
CA PRO A 219 -18.67 -5.38 9.87
C PRO A 219 -19.42 -4.94 8.61
N GLY A 220 -18.87 -5.18 7.43
CA GLY A 220 -19.53 -4.85 6.17
C GLY A 220 -19.29 -3.44 5.62
N TRP A 221 -18.43 -2.61 6.23
CA TRP A 221 -18.07 -1.34 5.58
C TRP A 221 -17.36 -1.56 4.24
N ARG A 222 -16.56 -2.63 4.10
CA ARG A 222 -15.75 -2.87 2.89
C ARG A 222 -16.59 -3.19 1.64
N PRO A 223 -17.49 -4.20 1.63
CA PRO A 223 -18.33 -4.49 0.46
C PRO A 223 -19.26 -3.33 0.11
N MET A 224 -19.75 -2.62 1.13
CA MET A 224 -20.56 -1.41 0.94
C MET A 224 -19.77 -0.33 0.19
N MET A 225 -18.50 -0.14 0.53
CA MET A 225 -17.68 0.92 -0.09
C MET A 225 -17.30 0.65 -1.53
N GLN A 226 -17.00 -0.58 -1.92
CA GLN A 226 -16.72 -0.89 -3.33
C GLN A 226 -17.98 -0.70 -4.18
N LYS A 227 -19.10 -1.27 -3.72
CA LYS A 227 -20.39 -1.12 -4.40
C LYS A 227 -20.79 0.35 -4.57
N GLU A 228 -20.67 1.15 -3.52
CA GLU A 228 -21.00 2.58 -3.58
C GLU A 228 -19.97 3.41 -4.37
N ALA A 229 -18.71 2.98 -4.46
CA ALA A 229 -17.68 3.66 -5.25
C ALA A 229 -17.83 3.42 -6.76
N GLY A 230 -18.62 2.42 -7.16
CA GLY A 230 -18.73 1.99 -8.55
C GLY A 230 -17.42 1.45 -9.12
N VAL A 231 -16.52 0.98 -8.24
CA VAL A 231 -15.26 0.36 -8.65
C VAL A 231 -15.57 -1.06 -9.09
N LYS A 232 -15.24 -1.39 -10.34
CA LYS A 232 -15.35 -2.77 -10.83
C LYS A 232 -14.23 -3.61 -10.22
N ALA A 233 -14.57 -4.81 -9.77
CA ALA A 233 -13.56 -5.81 -9.44
C ALA A 233 -12.67 -6.09 -10.67
N THR A 234 -11.37 -6.19 -10.45
CA THR A 234 -10.37 -6.53 -11.46
C THR A 234 -9.52 -7.67 -10.92
N ASP A 235 -9.01 -8.55 -11.76
CA ASP A 235 -8.23 -9.71 -11.28
C ASP A 235 -6.95 -9.32 -10.55
N ASP A 236 -6.37 -8.17 -10.91
CA ASP A 236 -5.21 -7.58 -10.24
C ASP A 236 -5.64 -6.33 -9.45
N PRO A 237 -5.27 -6.18 -8.16
CA PRO A 237 -5.38 -4.94 -7.39
C PRO A 237 -4.57 -3.78 -8.01
N VAL A 238 -5.11 -3.19 -9.07
CA VAL A 238 -4.56 -1.98 -9.68
C VAL A 238 -4.95 -0.74 -8.88
N SER A 239 -4.16 0.32 -8.98
CA SER A 239 -4.40 1.57 -8.22
C SER A 239 -5.78 2.21 -8.45
N ASN A 240 -6.45 1.85 -9.56
CA ASN A 240 -7.80 2.30 -9.86
C ASN A 240 -8.90 1.54 -9.10
N ALA A 241 -8.60 0.36 -8.56
CA ALA A 241 -9.50 -0.45 -7.73
C ALA A 241 -9.49 -0.03 -6.25
N LEU A 242 -8.67 0.96 -5.92
CA LEU A 242 -8.52 1.44 -4.55
C LEU A 242 -9.64 2.41 -4.18
N VAL A 243 -10.21 2.19 -3.01
CA VAL A 243 -11.30 3.00 -2.47
C VAL A 243 -10.88 3.59 -1.13
N ALA A 244 -11.32 4.81 -0.88
CA ALA A 244 -11.22 5.44 0.42
C ALA A 244 -12.56 6.06 0.80
N TRP A 245 -12.84 6.12 2.09
CA TRP A 245 -14.05 6.69 2.65
C TRP A 245 -13.70 7.66 3.75
N MET A 246 -14.52 8.70 3.90
CA MET A 246 -14.36 9.68 4.96
C MET A 246 -15.66 9.91 5.69
N ALA A 247 -15.59 9.89 7.02
CA ALA A 247 -16.66 10.34 7.90
C ALA A 247 -16.11 11.43 8.83
N HIS A 248 -16.95 12.36 9.26
CA HIS A 248 -16.52 13.38 10.21
C HIS A 248 -17.66 13.95 11.05
N SER A 249 -17.29 14.47 12.20
CA SER A 249 -18.12 15.25 13.11
C SER A 249 -17.31 16.47 13.52
N LEU A 250 -17.65 17.62 12.95
CA LEU A 250 -16.92 18.88 13.15
C LEU A 250 -17.79 19.86 13.92
N ARG A 251 -17.15 20.68 14.74
CA ARG A 251 -17.72 21.81 15.44
C ARG A 251 -16.96 23.05 15.00
N VAL A 252 -17.68 24.05 14.52
CA VAL A 252 -17.07 25.33 14.13
C VAL A 252 -17.68 26.43 14.98
N GLN A 253 -16.87 27.10 15.79
CA GLN A 253 -17.36 28.24 16.57
C GLN A 253 -17.29 29.51 15.73
N LYS A 254 -18.40 30.22 15.60
CA LYS A 254 -18.49 31.52 14.92
C LYS A 254 -19.11 32.53 15.88
N GLY A 255 -18.26 33.23 16.63
CA GLY A 255 -18.74 34.08 17.73
C GLY A 255 -19.33 33.23 18.84
N ALA A 256 -20.60 33.43 19.17
CA ALA A 256 -21.33 32.65 20.17
C ALA A 256 -22.01 31.39 19.62
N GLU A 257 -22.11 31.24 18.30
CA GLU A 257 -22.77 30.09 17.66
C GLU A 257 -21.79 28.93 17.45
N GLU A 258 -22.21 27.72 17.84
CA GLU A 258 -21.52 26.46 17.53
C GLU A 258 -22.26 25.74 16.40
N LEU A 259 -21.61 25.63 15.24
CA LEU A 259 -22.15 24.86 14.12
C LEU A 259 -21.59 23.44 14.17
N VAL A 260 -22.47 22.45 14.36
CA VAL A 260 -22.11 21.03 14.31
C VAL A 260 -22.38 20.49 12.91
N HIS A 261 -21.36 19.94 12.27
CA HIS A 261 -21.47 19.28 10.98
C HIS A 261 -21.12 17.81 11.09
N LEU A 262 -22.12 16.95 10.89
CA LEU A 262 -21.98 15.51 10.79
C LEU A 262 -22.06 15.10 9.32
N SER A 263 -21.06 14.36 8.85
CA SER A 263 -21.11 13.73 7.53
C SER A 263 -20.67 12.28 7.61
N ARG A 264 -21.46 11.43 6.96
CA ARG A 264 -21.00 10.13 6.47
C ARG A 264 -20.78 10.34 4.98
N GLY A 265 -19.52 10.51 4.59
CA GLY A 265 -19.17 10.76 3.20
C GLY A 265 -19.57 9.59 2.30
N ARG A 266 -19.44 9.79 1.00
CA ARG A 266 -19.49 8.69 0.03
C ARG A 266 -18.09 8.07 -0.08
N PRO A 267 -17.97 6.83 -0.55
CA PRO A 267 -16.66 6.32 -0.92
C PRO A 267 -16.13 7.08 -2.13
N PHE A 268 -14.82 7.05 -2.25
CA PHE A 268 -14.06 7.70 -3.29
C PHE A 268 -13.16 6.64 -3.92
N GLY A 269 -13.35 6.39 -5.21
CA GLY A 269 -12.43 5.63 -6.03
C GLY A 269 -11.33 6.52 -6.61
N TYR A 270 -10.39 5.88 -7.29
CA TYR A 270 -9.35 6.55 -8.06
C TYR A 270 -9.93 7.40 -9.18
N ALA A 271 -9.39 8.62 -9.35
CA ALA A 271 -9.69 9.50 -10.48
C ALA A 271 -11.18 9.75 -10.80
N ILE A 272 -12.10 9.60 -9.82
CA ILE A 272 -13.54 9.95 -9.96
C ILE A 272 -13.75 11.44 -10.33
N GLY A 273 -12.69 12.24 -10.29
CA GLY A 273 -12.53 13.46 -11.08
C GLY A 273 -11.06 13.89 -11.03
N LYS A 274 -10.61 14.74 -11.96
CA LYS A 274 -9.30 15.40 -11.77
C LYS A 274 -9.45 16.39 -10.61
N PRO A 275 -8.77 16.17 -9.45
CA PRO A 275 -8.83 17.13 -8.37
C PRO A 275 -8.24 18.44 -8.87
N GLU A 276 -8.92 19.55 -8.59
CA GLU A 276 -8.23 20.84 -8.68
C GLU A 276 -7.07 20.78 -7.69
N VAL A 277 -5.93 21.33 -8.08
CA VAL A 277 -4.76 21.42 -7.21
C VAL A 277 -5.20 22.09 -5.92
N SER A 278 -5.25 21.32 -4.84
CA SER A 278 -5.49 21.87 -3.52
C SER A 278 -4.31 22.76 -3.18
N GLU A 279 -4.57 24.05 -2.96
CA GLU A 279 -3.55 24.98 -2.48
C GLU A 279 -3.11 24.64 -1.04
N TRP A 280 -3.80 23.71 -0.39
CA TRP A 280 -3.71 23.49 1.05
C TRP A 280 -3.11 22.13 1.42
N LEU A 281 -3.40 21.10 0.63
CA LEU A 281 -2.89 19.74 0.82
C LEU A 281 -2.04 19.36 -0.39
N LEU A 282 -0.73 19.54 -0.26
CA LEU A 282 0.21 19.37 -1.37
C LEU A 282 0.68 17.91 -1.45
N PRO A 283 0.65 17.28 -2.64
CA PRO A 283 1.17 15.93 -2.80
C PRO A 283 2.69 15.92 -2.77
N VAL A 284 3.28 14.83 -2.28
CA VAL A 284 4.68 14.48 -2.57
C VAL A 284 4.72 13.65 -3.84
N PHE A 285 5.64 13.97 -4.73
CA PHE A 285 5.80 13.27 -6.01
C PHE A 285 7.04 12.39 -5.96
N VAL A 286 6.84 11.09 -6.10
CA VAL A 286 7.93 10.12 -6.08
C VAL A 286 8.39 9.89 -7.52
N GLU A 287 7.64 9.06 -8.25
CA GLU A 287 7.85 8.80 -9.68
C GLU A 287 6.71 9.34 -10.53
N HIS A 288 5.48 9.34 -9.98
CA HIS A 288 4.28 9.79 -10.66
C HIS A 288 3.35 10.60 -9.78
N ASP A 289 2.44 11.31 -10.45
CA ASP A 289 1.40 12.07 -9.79
C ASP A 289 0.43 11.13 -9.05
N ARG A 290 0.38 11.28 -7.72
CA ARG A 290 -0.55 10.58 -6.84
C ARG A 290 -1.75 11.44 -6.45
N SER A 291 -1.98 12.55 -7.13
CA SER A 291 -3.06 13.50 -6.83
C SER A 291 -4.44 12.86 -6.84
N SER A 292 -4.63 11.86 -7.72
CA SER A 292 -5.89 11.15 -7.96
C SER A 292 -6.11 9.93 -7.06
N HIS A 293 -5.23 9.69 -6.07
CA HIS A 293 -5.40 8.64 -5.07
C HIS A 293 -6.69 8.83 -4.28
N ALA A 294 -7.41 7.75 -4.05
CA ALA A 294 -8.70 7.74 -3.36
C ALA A 294 -8.67 8.48 -2.01
N GLU A 295 -7.61 8.31 -1.21
CA GLU A 295 -7.47 8.95 0.10
C GLU A 295 -7.33 10.48 -0.02
N ARG A 296 -6.71 10.94 -1.11
CA ARG A 296 -6.64 12.37 -1.43
C ARG A 296 -7.97 12.87 -1.95
N MET A 297 -8.60 12.13 -2.85
CA MET A 297 -9.92 12.47 -3.38
C MET A 297 -10.94 12.66 -2.24
N ALA A 298 -10.90 11.78 -1.24
CA ALA A 298 -11.71 11.89 -0.03
C ALA A 298 -11.49 13.22 0.73
N GLN A 299 -10.29 13.80 0.64
CA GLN A 299 -9.92 15.06 1.28
C GLN A 299 -10.02 16.29 0.38
N THR A 300 -10.02 16.15 -0.95
CA THR A 300 -9.84 17.27 -1.91
C THR A 300 -11.00 17.50 -2.85
N ILE A 301 -12.01 16.61 -2.93
CA ILE A 301 -13.06 16.75 -3.95
C ILE A 301 -13.88 18.03 -3.76
N ARG A 302 -13.83 18.86 -4.80
CA ARG A 302 -14.68 20.01 -5.06
C ARG A 302 -15.74 19.60 -6.09
N SER A 303 -17.00 19.92 -5.83
CA SER A 303 -18.08 19.75 -6.80
C SER A 303 -17.91 20.69 -8.00
N ARG A 304 -17.90 20.14 -9.23
CA ARG A 304 -18.20 20.89 -10.45
C ARG A 304 -19.69 20.75 -10.76
N GLY A 305 -20.47 21.76 -10.41
CA GLY A 305 -21.89 21.85 -10.76
C GLY A 305 -22.48 23.18 -10.33
N LYS A 306 -22.82 24.03 -11.29
CA LYS A 306 -23.73 25.16 -11.07
C LYS A 306 -25.16 24.58 -11.07
N GLY A 307 -25.75 24.30 -9.92
CA GLY A 307 -27.22 24.15 -9.84
C GLY A 307 -27.82 22.87 -9.26
N SER A 308 -27.07 21.94 -8.68
CA SER A 308 -27.69 20.88 -7.86
C SER A 308 -26.78 20.44 -6.72
N TYR A 309 -27.40 19.95 -5.66
CA TYR A 309 -26.94 19.97 -4.28
C TYR A 309 -25.57 19.29 -4.05
N PHE A 310 -24.65 20.11 -3.53
CA PHE A 310 -23.70 19.88 -2.43
C PHE A 310 -22.76 18.65 -2.46
N HIS A 311 -21.46 18.94 -2.62
CA HIS A 311 -20.44 18.69 -1.57
C HIS A 311 -19.13 19.35 -2.00
N LYS A 312 -18.89 20.58 -1.54
CA LYS A 312 -17.64 21.31 -1.73
C LYS A 312 -16.72 20.86 -0.60
N ILE A 313 -15.66 20.08 -0.88
CA ILE A 313 -14.62 19.56 0.05
C ILE A 313 -15.14 19.51 1.48
N VAL A 314 -15.69 18.40 1.94
CA VAL A 314 -16.61 18.44 3.10
C VAL A 314 -16.04 19.26 4.27
N LEU A 315 -14.76 19.11 4.59
CA LEU A 315 -14.04 19.98 5.53
C LEU A 315 -13.89 21.45 5.11
N TYR A 316 -13.24 21.77 3.99
CA TYR A 316 -13.04 23.17 3.55
C TYR A 316 -14.38 23.88 3.34
N GLY A 317 -15.38 23.20 2.77
CA GLY A 317 -16.73 23.71 2.60
C GLY A 317 -17.40 24.00 3.93
N CYS A 318 -17.34 23.08 4.90
CA CYS A 318 -17.88 23.32 6.24
C CYS A 318 -17.22 24.52 6.92
N VAL A 319 -15.89 24.54 6.95
CA VAL A 319 -15.11 25.60 7.60
C VAL A 319 -15.36 26.94 6.91
N LYS A 320 -15.35 26.98 5.58
CA LYS A 320 -15.59 28.21 4.82
C LYS A 320 -17.04 28.69 4.90
N SER A 321 -18.02 27.79 4.86
CA SER A 321 -19.44 28.15 5.02
C SER A 321 -19.72 28.70 6.42
N ALA A 322 -19.01 28.21 7.43
CA ALA A 322 -19.01 28.77 8.78
C ALA A 322 -18.22 30.09 8.88
N GLY A 323 -17.58 30.56 7.81
CA GLY A 323 -16.77 31.79 7.79
C GLY A 323 -15.42 31.66 8.50
N ALA A 324 -15.03 30.46 8.91
CA ALA A 324 -13.73 30.22 9.51
C ALA A 324 -12.64 30.13 8.43
N LYS A 325 -11.43 30.53 8.82
CA LYS A 325 -10.23 30.33 7.99
C LYS A 325 -9.68 28.94 8.25
N LEU A 326 -9.08 28.33 7.23
CA LEU A 326 -8.34 27.09 7.39
C LEU A 326 -6.91 27.38 7.85
N HIS A 327 -6.82 27.77 9.11
CA HIS A 327 -5.59 28.19 9.78
C HIS A 327 -5.48 27.42 11.11
N PRO A 328 -4.26 27.19 11.64
CA PRO A 328 -4.08 26.64 12.98
C PRO A 328 -4.89 27.36 14.08
N ASP A 329 -5.14 28.67 13.91
CA ASP A 329 -5.94 29.48 14.84
C ASP A 329 -7.46 29.35 14.63
N SER A 330 -7.90 28.46 13.76
CA SER A 330 -9.33 28.25 13.51
C SER A 330 -10.00 27.60 14.71
N SER A 331 -11.18 28.09 15.06
CA SER A 331 -12.06 27.54 16.10
C SER A 331 -12.78 26.25 15.67
N VAL A 332 -12.13 25.47 14.81
CA VAL A 332 -12.65 24.21 14.26
C VAL A 332 -12.13 23.08 15.13
N SER A 333 -13.06 22.27 15.65
CA SER A 333 -12.73 21.09 16.43
C SER A 333 -13.56 19.89 16.00
N GLY A 334 -13.21 18.71 16.50
CA GLY A 334 -13.99 17.49 16.28
C GLY A 334 -13.14 16.32 15.81
N MET A 335 -13.71 15.49 14.94
CA MET A 335 -13.07 14.29 14.46
C MET A 335 -13.32 14.05 12.97
N VAL A 336 -12.31 13.52 12.29
CA VAL A 336 -12.35 13.03 10.91
C VAL A 336 -11.79 11.62 10.92
N ALA A 337 -12.48 10.69 10.29
CA ALA A 337 -12.02 9.33 10.09
C ALA A 337 -11.91 9.03 8.59
N VAL A 338 -10.74 8.56 8.17
CA VAL A 338 -10.46 8.09 6.80
C VAL A 338 -10.28 6.58 6.84
N TYR A 339 -10.96 5.87 5.95
CA TYR A 339 -10.86 4.42 5.79
C TYR A 339 -10.37 4.13 4.39
N ALA A 340 -9.18 3.56 4.25
CA ALA A 340 -8.61 3.20 2.96
C ALA A 340 -8.59 1.68 2.79
N THR A 341 -8.96 1.17 1.63
CA THR A 341 -8.89 -0.28 1.34
C THR A 341 -7.47 -0.78 1.06
N HIS A 342 -6.44 0.02 1.36
CA HIS A 342 -5.04 -0.29 1.13
C HIS A 342 -4.13 0.57 2.04
N THR A 343 -2.87 0.17 2.17
CA THR A 343 -1.88 0.92 2.94
C THR A 343 -1.57 2.26 2.27
N PRO A 344 -1.79 3.41 2.96
CA PRO A 344 -1.55 4.72 2.38
C PRO A 344 -0.11 4.90 1.92
N CYS A 345 0.06 5.45 0.71
CA CYS A 345 1.39 5.79 0.20
C CYS A 345 2.00 6.98 0.96
N ILE A 346 3.29 7.26 0.77
CA ILE A 346 3.95 8.39 1.47
C ILE A 346 3.26 9.73 1.19
N SER A 347 2.72 9.90 -0.02
CA SER A 347 2.07 11.13 -0.46
C SER A 347 0.75 11.35 0.30
N CYS A 348 -0.01 10.29 0.52
CA CYS A 348 -1.23 10.31 1.35
C CYS A 348 -0.90 10.55 2.82
N MET A 349 0.15 9.90 3.34
CA MET A 349 0.65 10.15 4.71
C MET A 349 1.08 11.61 4.92
N ALA A 350 1.79 12.21 3.96
CA ALA A 350 2.17 13.62 4.02
C ALA A 350 0.95 14.55 4.01
N VAL A 351 -0.11 14.18 3.29
CA VAL A 351 -1.38 14.92 3.29
C VAL A 351 -2.10 14.81 4.63
N PHE A 352 -2.16 13.63 5.24
CA PHE A 352 -2.72 13.45 6.59
C PHE A 352 -1.99 14.30 7.63
N CYS A 353 -0.65 14.38 7.51
CA CYS A 353 0.15 15.24 8.37
C CYS A 353 -0.19 16.72 8.16
N GLN A 354 -0.19 17.19 6.90
CA GLN A 354 -0.58 18.57 6.57
C GLN A 354 -1.98 18.91 7.10
N PHE A 355 -2.92 17.98 6.97
CA PHE A 355 -4.27 18.14 7.53
C PHE A 355 -4.21 18.41 9.04
N LYS A 356 -3.49 17.56 9.79
CA LYS A 356 -3.32 17.71 11.24
C LYS A 356 -2.65 19.04 11.61
N GLN A 357 -1.62 19.45 10.88
CA GLN A 357 -0.94 20.72 11.11
C GLN A 357 -1.89 21.92 10.95
N LYS A 358 -2.78 21.88 9.94
CA LYS A 358 -3.66 23.01 9.65
C LYS A 358 -4.93 23.07 10.49
N LEU A 359 -5.37 21.95 11.03
CA LEU A 359 -6.56 21.84 11.88
C LEU A 359 -6.20 21.11 13.20
N PRO A 360 -5.37 21.73 14.07
CA PRO A 360 -4.91 21.08 15.29
C PRO A 360 -6.05 20.73 16.27
N GLY A 361 -7.19 21.43 16.20
CA GLY A 361 -8.39 21.11 16.98
C GLY A 361 -9.18 19.89 16.49
N VAL A 362 -8.86 19.36 15.30
CA VAL A 362 -9.56 18.23 14.68
C VAL A 362 -8.71 16.96 14.80
N LYS A 363 -9.26 15.95 15.45
CA LYS A 363 -8.63 14.62 15.54
C LYS A 363 -8.80 13.89 14.22
N LEU A 364 -7.69 13.54 13.56
CA LEU A 364 -7.69 12.69 12.37
C LEU A 364 -7.45 11.24 12.77
N TYR A 365 -8.29 10.33 12.29
CA TYR A 365 -8.15 8.90 12.44
C TYR A 365 -7.99 8.27 11.06
N VAL A 366 -6.92 7.51 10.85
CA VAL A 366 -6.70 6.79 9.58
C VAL A 366 -6.75 5.30 9.86
N CYS A 367 -7.73 4.64 9.25
CA CYS A 367 -7.88 3.20 9.21
C CYS A 367 -7.54 2.72 7.81
N PHE A 368 -6.79 1.63 7.69
CA PHE A 368 -6.47 1.09 6.40
C PHE A 368 -6.29 -0.42 6.43
N ASP A 369 -6.36 -1.01 5.24
CA ASP A 369 -6.16 -2.43 5.03
C ASP A 369 -4.74 -2.74 4.56
N LYS A 370 -4.31 -3.96 4.84
CA LYS A 370 -3.07 -4.49 4.27
C LYS A 370 -3.34 -4.96 2.84
N TRP A 371 -2.35 -4.86 1.95
CA TRP A 371 -2.47 -5.33 0.58
C TRP A 371 -2.94 -6.79 0.47
N GLY A 372 -2.47 -7.68 1.36
CA GLY A 372 -2.95 -9.07 1.39
C GLY A 372 -4.46 -9.18 1.64
N GLU A 373 -5.02 -8.29 2.47
CA GLU A 373 -6.47 -8.22 2.65
C GLU A 373 -7.14 -7.68 1.40
N THR A 374 -6.64 -6.57 0.83
CA THR A 374 -7.15 -5.96 -0.41
C THR A 374 -7.25 -6.99 -1.53
N ASN A 375 -6.20 -7.78 -1.74
CA ASN A 375 -6.14 -8.81 -2.78
C ASN A 375 -7.16 -9.93 -2.53
N ARG A 376 -7.28 -10.38 -1.27
CA ARG A 376 -8.25 -11.40 -0.90
C ARG A 376 -9.67 -10.96 -1.22
N TRP A 377 -10.04 -9.73 -0.89
CA TRP A 377 -11.38 -9.21 -1.15
C TRP A 377 -11.69 -9.09 -2.63
N ILE A 378 -10.75 -8.57 -3.41
CA ILE A 378 -10.89 -8.46 -4.85
C ILE A 378 -11.11 -9.84 -5.47
N ALA A 379 -10.33 -10.85 -5.05
CA ALA A 379 -10.50 -12.22 -5.52
C ALA A 379 -11.83 -12.86 -5.09
N GLU A 380 -12.38 -12.52 -3.93
CA GLU A 380 -13.71 -12.96 -3.50
C GLU A 380 -14.82 -12.31 -4.35
N GLU A 381 -14.68 -11.04 -4.70
CA GLU A 381 -15.64 -10.31 -5.53
C GLU A 381 -15.66 -10.85 -6.98
N VAL A 382 -14.48 -11.10 -7.56
CA VAL A 382 -14.36 -11.74 -8.88
C VAL A 382 -15.02 -13.13 -8.87
N ARG A 383 -14.77 -13.95 -7.83
CA ARG A 383 -15.38 -15.28 -7.70
C ARG A 383 -16.90 -15.26 -7.54
N ALA A 384 -17.47 -14.17 -7.03
CA ALA A 384 -18.91 -14.02 -6.85
C ALA A 384 -19.66 -13.60 -8.13
N LEU A 385 -18.93 -13.19 -9.18
CA LEU A 385 -19.55 -12.86 -10.47
C LEU A 385 -20.02 -14.15 -11.17
N PRO A 386 -21.19 -14.13 -11.85
CA PRO A 386 -21.61 -15.24 -12.70
C PRO A 386 -20.50 -15.59 -13.69
N GLN A 387 -20.08 -16.85 -13.71
CA GLN A 387 -19.19 -17.36 -14.73
C GLN A 387 -19.98 -17.35 -16.05
N VAL A 388 -19.50 -16.59 -17.04
CA VAL A 388 -20.13 -16.46 -18.37
C VAL A 388 -19.59 -17.54 -19.29
#